data_AF-A0A8T4HXJ5-F1
#
_entry.id   AF-A0A8T4HXJ5-F1
#
_cell.length_a   1.000
_cell.length_b   1.000
_cell.length_c   1.000
_cell.angle_alpha   90.00
_cell.angle_beta   90.00
_cell.angle_gamma   90.00
#
_symmetry.space_group_name_H-M   'P 1'
#
loop_
_entity.id
_entity.type
_entity.pdbx_description
1 polymer ?
#
loop_
_entity_poly.entity_id
_entity_poly.type
_entity_poly.pdbx_seq_one_letter_code
_entity_poly.pdbx_strand_id
1 'polypeptide(L)'
;LSNEDIRAFCEDGRKKARKRAVERALDAEMLEGRLRNIPDTAGSMGGARARARRVTRHLRRVAQAEKLIAKSYSALYSAFERE
;
A
#
# COMPACT_ATOMS: atom_id res chain seq x y z
N LEU A 1 29.74 -4.15 -4.63
CA LEU A 1 28.65 -3.22 -4.99
C LEU A 1 29.29 -1.89 -5.31
N SER A 2 29.21 -1.47 -6.56
CA SER A 2 29.61 -0.14 -7.01
C SER A 2 28.59 0.92 -6.56
N ASN A 3 28.93 2.20 -6.65
CA ASN A 3 27.98 3.29 -6.41
C ASN A 3 26.77 3.22 -7.35
N GLU A 4 26.99 2.76 -8.59
CA GLU A 4 25.93 2.52 -9.57
C GLU A 4 24.99 1.39 -9.13
N ASP A 5 25.55 0.29 -8.57
CA ASP A 5 24.75 -0.82 -8.05
C ASP A 5 23.84 -0.36 -6.89
N ILE A 6 24.36 0.49 -6.00
CA ILE A 6 23.60 1.01 -4.85
C ILE A 6 22.47 1.92 -5.32
N ARG A 7 22.74 2.80 -6.29
CA ARG A 7 21.70 3.64 -6.92
C ARG A 7 20.62 2.78 -7.56
N ALA A 8 21.01 1.79 -8.36
CA ALA A 8 20.08 0.91 -9.05
C ALA A 8 19.21 0.11 -8.05
N PHE A 9 19.81 -0.40 -6.97
CA PHE A 9 19.12 -1.10 -5.90
C PHE A 9 18.05 -0.21 -5.22
N CYS A 10 18.41 1.02 -4.84
CA CYS A 10 17.49 1.95 -4.19
C CYS A 10 16.34 2.35 -5.12
N GLU A 11 16.65 2.62 -6.39
CA GLU A 11 15.66 3.01 -7.39
C GLU A 11 14.69 1.88 -7.73
N ASP A 12 15.17 0.64 -7.85
CA ASP A 12 14.32 -0.53 -8.04
C ASP A 12 13.35 -0.73 -6.86
N GLY A 13 13.88 -0.68 -5.62
CA GLY A 13 13.07 -0.77 -4.40
C GLY A 13 12.00 0.32 -4.33
N ARG A 14 12.37 1.56 -4.64
CA ARG A 14 11.46 2.72 -4.69
C ARG A 14 10.36 2.52 -5.74
N LYS A 15 10.70 2.08 -6.95
CA LYS A 15 9.73 1.84 -8.04
C LYS A 15 8.75 0.72 -7.66
N LYS A 16 9.25 -0.40 -7.14
CA LYS A 16 8.42 -1.52 -6.68
C LYS A 16 7.46 -1.11 -5.58
N ALA A 17 7.93 -0.38 -4.56
CA ALA A 17 7.08 0.11 -3.47
C ALA A 17 6.01 1.09 -3.95
N ARG A 18 6.34 2.01 -4.88
CA ARG A 18 5.34 2.90 -5.49
C ARG A 18 4.26 2.13 -6.26
N LYS A 19 4.66 1.12 -7.05
CA LYS A 19 3.72 0.26 -7.77
C LYS A 19 2.78 -0.45 -6.81
N ARG A 20 3.33 -1.10 -5.78
CA ARG A 20 2.54 -1.79 -4.75
C ARG A 20 1.58 -0.84 -4.02
N ALA A 21 2.00 0.38 -3.71
CA ALA A 21 1.13 1.37 -3.07
C ALA A 21 -0.13 1.67 -3.90
N VAL A 22 0.01 1.79 -5.22
CA VAL A 22 -1.12 2.00 -6.14
C VAL A 22 -2.00 0.75 -6.20
N GLU A 23 -1.41 -0.43 -6.38
CA GLU A 23 -2.14 -1.70 -6.42
C GLU A 23 -2.95 -1.91 -5.14
N ARG A 24 -2.36 -1.70 -3.95
CA ARG A 24 -3.09 -1.87 -2.68
C ARG A 24 -4.23 -0.86 -2.49
N ALA A 25 -4.10 0.35 -3.05
CA ALA A 25 -5.19 1.32 -3.01
C ALA A 25 -6.37 0.86 -3.88
N LEU A 26 -6.10 0.37 -5.10
CA LEU A 26 -7.11 -0.18 -6.00
C LEU A 26 -7.75 -1.45 -5.42
N ASP A 27 -6.95 -2.35 -4.83
CA ASP A 27 -7.46 -3.53 -4.14
C ASP A 27 -8.42 -3.15 -3.00
N ALA A 28 -8.14 -2.07 -2.26
CA ALA A 28 -9.00 -1.58 -1.20
C ALA A 28 -10.36 -1.07 -1.73
N GLU A 29 -10.37 -0.37 -2.86
CA GLU A 29 -11.60 0.09 -3.52
C GLU A 29 -12.43 -1.09 -4.03
N MET A 30 -11.79 -2.02 -4.74
CA MET A 30 -12.42 -3.23 -5.24
C MET A 30 -13.02 -4.06 -4.09
N LEU A 31 -12.24 -4.31 -3.04
CA LEU A 31 -12.69 -5.08 -1.89
C LEU A 31 -13.86 -4.39 -1.17
N GLU A 32 -13.82 -3.07 -1.05
CA GLU A 32 -14.90 -2.33 -0.41
C GLU A 32 -16.19 -2.43 -1.24
N GLY A 33 -16.09 -2.30 -2.56
CA GLY A 33 -17.21 -2.49 -3.48
C GLY A 33 -17.85 -3.88 -3.32
N ARG A 34 -17.03 -4.93 -3.25
CA ARG A 34 -17.51 -6.31 -3.03
C ARG A 34 -18.17 -6.49 -1.66
N LEU A 35 -17.52 -6.03 -0.59
CA LEU A 35 -18.00 -6.21 0.79
C LEU A 35 -19.30 -5.46 1.08
N ARG A 36 -19.57 -4.35 0.39
CA ARG A 36 -20.83 -3.60 0.53
C ARG A 36 -22.06 -4.39 0.06
N ASN A 37 -21.86 -5.41 -0.79
CA ASN A 37 -22.91 -6.24 -1.36
C ASN A 37 -23.02 -7.62 -0.67
N ILE A 38 -22.22 -7.87 0.38
CA ILE A 38 -22.27 -9.11 1.15
C ILE A 38 -23.03 -8.83 2.45
N PRO A 39 -24.07 -9.63 2.80
CA PRO A 39 -24.75 -9.53 4.10
C PRO A 39 -23.78 -9.67 5.28
N ASP A 40 -24.14 -9.12 6.44
CA ASP A 40 -23.42 -9.45 7.67
C ASP A 40 -23.72 -10.89 8.15
N THR A 41 -23.09 -11.31 9.25
CA THR A 41 -23.24 -12.66 9.80
C THR A 41 -24.66 -13.00 10.22
N ALA A 42 -25.52 -12.00 10.42
CA ALA A 42 -26.94 -12.18 10.72
C ALA A 42 -27.82 -12.12 9.45
N GLY A 43 -27.21 -12.07 8.26
CA GLY A 43 -27.92 -11.92 6.99
C GLY A 43 -28.43 -10.51 6.69
N SER A 44 -28.08 -9.52 7.52
CA SER A 44 -28.55 -8.14 7.37
C SER A 44 -27.64 -7.32 6.47
N MET A 45 -28.26 -6.50 5.62
CA MET A 45 -27.55 -5.51 4.80
C MET A 45 -27.30 -4.20 5.55
N GLY A 46 -27.98 -3.95 6.67
CA GLY A 46 -27.92 -2.68 7.41
C GLY A 46 -26.51 -2.32 7.89
N GLY A 47 -25.69 -3.32 8.23
CA GLY A 47 -24.31 -3.14 8.66
C GLY A 47 -23.24 -3.27 7.55
N ALA A 48 -23.62 -3.69 6.34
CA ALA A 48 -22.66 -4.14 5.32
C ALA A 48 -21.70 -3.03 4.87
N ARG A 49 -22.22 -1.82 4.62
CA ARG A 49 -21.41 -0.66 4.21
C ARG A 49 -20.43 -0.21 5.29
N ALA A 50 -20.86 -0.19 6.55
CA ALA A 50 -20.01 0.20 7.66
C ALA A 50 -18.91 -0.85 7.91
N ARG A 51 -19.24 -2.14 7.82
CA ARG A 51 -18.28 -3.24 7.90
C ARG A 51 -17.26 -3.17 6.77
N ALA A 52 -17.71 -2.98 5.53
CA ALA A 52 -16.84 -2.86 4.36
C ALA A 52 -15.76 -1.79 4.58
N ARG A 53 -16.15 -0.57 4.99
CA ARG A 53 -15.20 0.51 5.33
C ARG A 53 -14.22 0.12 6.44
N ARG A 54 -14.71 -0.52 7.51
CA ARG A 54 -13.86 -0.93 8.64
C ARG A 54 -12.83 -1.98 8.24
N VAL A 55 -13.18 -2.91 7.36
CA VAL A 55 -12.27 -3.94 6.86
C VAL A 55 -11.26 -3.33 5.90
N THR A 56 -11.71 -2.58 4.88
CA THR A 56 -10.83 -2.04 3.83
C THR A 56 -9.89 -0.95 4.33
N ARG A 57 -10.16 -0.32 5.48
CA ARG A 57 -9.22 0.62 6.14
C ARG A 57 -7.84 -0.01 6.34
N HIS A 58 -7.76 -1.32 6.59
CA HIS A 58 -6.50 -2.00 6.84
C HIS A 58 -5.67 -2.06 5.54
N LEU A 59 -6.30 -2.36 4.41
CA LEU A 59 -5.63 -2.37 3.12
C LEU A 59 -5.20 -0.98 2.66
N ARG A 60 -5.99 0.07 2.97
CA ARG A 60 -5.57 1.47 2.80
C ARG A 60 -4.32 1.82 3.63
N ARG A 61 -4.21 1.29 4.86
CA ARG A 61 -2.99 1.45 5.69
C ARG A 61 -1.80 0.74 5.08
N VAL A 62 -1.98 -0.45 4.50
CA VAL A 62 -0.92 -1.15 3.75
C VAL A 62 -0.47 -0.28 2.57
N ALA A 63 -1.39 0.27 1.77
CA ALA A 63 -1.05 1.18 0.68
C ALA A 63 -0.24 2.40 1.15
N GLN A 64 -0.59 2.96 2.31
CA GLN A 64 0.16 4.06 2.92
C GLN A 64 1.55 3.62 3.38
N ALA A 65 1.69 2.43 3.97
CA ALA A 65 2.99 1.88 4.37
C ALA A 65 3.91 1.68 3.15
N GLU A 66 3.39 1.22 2.03
CA GLU A 66 4.16 1.08 0.77
C GLU A 66 4.67 2.45 0.26
N LYS A 67 3.89 3.52 0.42
CA LYS A 67 4.37 4.89 0.13
C LYS A 67 5.52 5.29 1.04
N LEU A 68 5.48 4.90 2.31
CA LEU A 68 6.56 5.17 3.27
C LEU A 68 7.81 4.36 2.92
N ILE A 69 7.68 3.09 2.55
CA ILE A 69 8.81 2.27 2.06
C ILE A 69 9.49 2.95 0.87
N ALA A 70 8.71 3.45 -0.10
CA ALA A 70 9.27 4.19 -1.24
C ALA A 70 10.03 5.45 -0.82
N LYS A 71 9.55 6.18 0.20
CA LYS A 71 10.27 7.34 0.76
C LYS A 71 11.56 6.91 1.46
N SER A 72 11.54 5.81 2.21
CA SER A 72 12.73 5.29 2.90
C SER A 72 13.83 4.89 1.93
N TYR A 73 13.51 4.28 0.78
CA TYR A 73 14.52 4.02 -0.27
C TYR A 73 15.18 5.29 -0.80
N SER A 74 14.40 6.36 -0.97
CA SER A 74 14.96 7.67 -1.38
C SER A 74 15.87 8.24 -0.30
N ALA A 75 15.44 8.18 0.97
CA ALA A 75 16.23 8.67 2.10
C ALA A 75 17.52 7.86 2.28
N LEU A 76 17.47 6.54 2.07
CA LEU A 76 18.63 5.65 2.11
C LEU A 76 19.68 6.08 1.08
N TYR A 77 19.28 6.26 -0.19
CA TYR A 77 20.21 6.70 -1.22
C TYR A 77 20.79 8.10 -0.92
N SER A 78 19.95 9.03 -0.46
CA SER A 78 20.43 10.37 -0.07
C SER A 78 21.36 10.37 1.15
N ALA A 79 21.24 9.40 2.06
CA ALA A 79 22.18 9.23 3.16
C ALA A 79 23.52 8.69 2.65
N PHE A 80 23.49 7.67 1.78
CA PHE A 80 24.67 7.13 1.12
C PHE A 80 25.46 8.19 0.34
N GLU A 81 24.79 9.12 -0.36
CA GLU A 81 25.47 10.21 -1.09
C GLU A 81 26.19 11.24 -0.19
N ARG A 82 25.92 11.23 1.12
CA ARG A 82 26.48 12.17 2.09
C ARG A 82 27.60 11.57 2.95
N GLU A 83 27.72 10.25 2.98
CA GLU A 83 28.81 9.53 3.65
C GLU A 83 30.04 9.43 2.73
#